data_AF-A0A7C3URQ9-F1
#
_entry.id   AF-A0A7C3URQ9-F1
#
_cell.length_a   1.000
_cell.length_b   1.000
_cell.length_c   1.000
_cell.angle_alpha   90.00
_cell.angle_beta   90.00
_cell.angle_gamma   90.00
#
_symmetry.space_group_name_H-M   'P 1'
#
loop_
_entity.id
_entity.type
_entity.pdbx_description
1 polymer ?
#
loop_
_entity_poly.entity_id
_entity_poly.type
_entity_poly.pdbx_seq_one_letter_code
_entity_poly.pdbx_strand_id
1 'polypeptide(L)' 'MNKNVQKWVRDAAALCQPDRIHWCDGSPEEYGRLLEDMTAAGTAIRLDQAKRPGCFL' A
#
# COMPACT_ATOMS: atom_id res chain seq x y z
N MET A 1 -17.45 -8.87 4.04
CA MET A 1 -16.42 -8.55 5.06
C MET A 1 -16.76 -9.28 6.36
N ASN A 2 -15.80 -9.97 6.97
CA ASN A 2 -16.01 -10.75 8.20
C ASN A 2 -16.17 -9.82 9.43
N LYS A 3 -17.19 -10.05 10.27
CA LYS A 3 -17.49 -9.20 11.44
C LYS A 3 -16.36 -9.14 12.47
N ASN A 4 -15.64 -10.24 12.67
CA ASN A 4 -14.51 -10.31 13.61
C ASN A 4 -13.34 -9.47 13.10
N VAL A 5 -13.06 -9.54 11.80
CA VAL A 5 -12.02 -8.72 11.15
C VAL A 5 -12.34 -7.23 11.28
N GLN A 6 -13.60 -6.85 11.03
CA GLN A 6 -14.01 -5.45 11.18
C GLN A 6 -13.86 -4.95 12.62
N LYS A 7 -14.21 -5.78 13.62
CA LYS A 7 -14.01 -5.41 15.02
C LYS A 7 -12.54 -5.19 15.32
N TRP A 8 -11.69 -6.13 14.91
CA TRP A 8 -10.25 -6.03 15.13
C TRP A 8 -9.65 -4.78 14.48
N VAL A 9 -10.01 -4.46 13.22
CA VAL A 9 -9.53 -3.23 12.57
C VAL A 9 -10.02 -1.97 13.28
N ARG A 10 -11.27 -1.94 13.78
CA ARG A 10 -11.77 -0.80 14.57
C ARG A 10 -10.99 -0.64 15.88
N ASP A 11 -10.72 -1.73 16.59
CA ASP A 11 -9.96 -1.69 17.84
C ASP A 11 -8.52 -1.17 17.58
N ALA A 12 -7.87 -1.62 16.49
CA ALA A 12 -6.55 -1.14 16.09
C ALA A 12 -6.55 0.35 15.68
N ALA A 13 -7.56 0.78 14.92
CA ALA A 13 -7.68 2.18 14.50
C ALA A 13 -7.94 3.12 15.69
N ALA A 14 -8.70 2.67 16.70
CA ALA A 14 -8.91 3.42 17.94
C ALA A 14 -7.61 3.62 18.74
N LEU A 15 -6.65 2.69 18.63
CA LEU A 15 -5.34 2.80 19.29
C LEU A 15 -4.36 3.66 18.48
N CYS A 16 -4.22 3.40 17.18
CA CYS A 16 -3.20 4.02 16.34
C CYS A 16 -3.61 5.38 15.76
N GLN A 17 -4.91 5.69 15.75
CA GLN A 17 -5.47 6.93 15.20
C GLN A 17 -4.93 7.27 13.78
N PRO A 18 -5.01 6.35 12.80
CA PRO A 18 -4.50 6.62 11.46
C PRO A 18 -5.35 7.64 10.71
N ASP A 19 -4.75 8.40 9.80
CA ASP A 19 -5.48 9.35 8.93
C ASP A 19 -6.51 8.67 8.03
N ARG A 20 -6.18 7.46 7.54
CA ARG A 20 -7.03 6.68 6.64
C ARG A 20 -6.80 5.18 6.81
N ILE A 21 -7.88 4.41 6.65
CA ILE A 21 -7.84 2.95 6.50
C ILE A 21 -8.07 2.62 5.02
N HIS A 22 -7.14 1.88 4.42
CA HIS A 22 -7.26 1.36 3.05
C HIS A 22 -7.32 -0.16 3.08
N TRP A 23 -8.27 -0.76 2.36
CA TRP A 23 -8.37 -2.22 2.22
C TRP A 23 -7.74 -2.62 0.89
N CYS A 24 -6.62 -3.33 0.95
CA CYS A 24 -5.92 -3.77 -0.24
C CYS A 24 -6.72 -4.83 -1.00
N ASP A 25 -6.94 -4.59 -2.29
CA ASP A 25 -7.60 -5.54 -3.20
C ASP A 25 -6.61 -6.41 -4.00
N GLY A 26 -5.33 -6.04 -3.99
CA GLY A 26 -4.27 -6.75 -4.71
C GLY A 26 -4.31 -6.60 -6.22
N SER A 27 -5.08 -5.64 -6.74
CA SER A 27 -5.18 -5.37 -8.17
C SER A 27 -3.87 -4.81 -8.74
N PRO A 28 -3.59 -5.02 -10.05
CA PRO A 28 -2.46 -4.37 -10.72
C PRO A 28 -2.50 -2.84 -10.61
N GLU A 29 -3.69 -2.26 -10.63
CA GLU A 29 -3.91 -0.82 -10.49
C GLU A 29 -3.55 -0.33 -9.08
N GLU A 30 -3.90 -1.10 -8.05
CA GLU A 30 -3.48 -0.81 -6.68
C GLU A 30 -1.96 -0.90 -6.52
N TYR A 31 -1.34 -1.94 -7.06
CA TYR A 31 0.11 -2.09 -7.04
C TYR A 31 0.81 -0.90 -7.71
N GLY A 32 0.33 -0.47 -8.88
CA GLY A 32 0.84 0.69 -9.59
C GLY A 32 0.76 1.97 -8.76
N ARG A 33 -0.41 2.27 -8.18
CA ARG A 33 -0.60 3.45 -7.31
C ARG A 33 0.33 3.44 -6.10
N LEU A 34 0.46 2.31 -5.41
CA LEU A 34 1.32 2.21 -4.23
C LEU A 34 2.79 2.45 -4.58
N LEU A 35 3.27 1.91 -5.70
CA LEU A 35 4.64 2.14 -6.15
C LEU A 35 4.89 3.60 -6.55
N GLU A 36 3.92 4.23 -7.20
CA GLU A 36 3.97 5.65 -7.54
C GLU A 36 4.04 6.51 -6.27
N ASP A 37 3.19 6.25 -5.28
CA ASP A 37 3.18 6.94 -3.99
C ASP A 37 4.53 6.77 -3.26
N MET A 38 5.07 5.55 -3.23
CA MET A 38 6.38 5.26 -2.61
C MET A 38 7.54 5.95 -3.34
N THR A 39 7.49 5.99 -4.68
CA THR A 39 8.51 6.68 -5.47
C THR A 39 8.43 8.19 -5.27
N ALA A 40 7.22 8.76 -5.21
CA ALA A 40 7.00 10.17 -4.93
C ALA A 40 7.44 10.56 -3.51
N ALA A 41 7.26 9.68 -2.53
CA ALA A 41 7.73 9.85 -1.16
C ALA A 41 9.25 9.63 -1.01
N GLY A 42 9.94 9.13 -2.04
CA GLY A 42 11.37 8.82 -2.00
C GLY A 42 11.73 7.56 -1.21
N THR A 43 10.75 6.74 -0.84
CA THR A 43 10.97 5.46 -0.14
C THR A 43 11.25 4.31 -1.10
N ALA A 44 10.93 4.48 -2.38
CA ALA A 44 11.27 3.56 -3.45
C ALA A 44 11.95 4.28 -4.62
N ILE A 45 12.86 3.60 -5.31
CA ILE A 45 13.55 4.10 -6.49
C ILE A 45 13.25 3.17 -7.67
N ARG A 46 12.64 3.70 -8.73
CA ARG A 46 12.41 2.95 -9.96
C ARG A 46 13.73 2.60 -10.63
N LEU A 47 13.96 1.31 -10.89
CA LEU A 47 15.19 0.84 -11.51
C LEU A 47 15.20 1.04 -13.03
N ASP A 48 16.38 0.89 -13.64
CA ASP A 48 16.56 0.89 -15.09
C ASP A 48 15.65 -0.17 -15.74
N GLN A 49 14.67 0.29 -16.53
CA GLN A 49 13.65 -0.57 -17.12
C GLN A 49 14.16 -1.42 -18.29
N ALA A 50 15.30 -1.07 -18.90
CA ALA A 50 15.92 -1.89 -19.93
C ALA A 50 16.62 -3.11 -19.32
N LYS A 51 17.18 -2.95 -18.10
CA LYS A 51 17.89 -4.03 -17.39
C LYS A 51 16.99 -4.79 -16.43
N ARG A 52 16.04 -4.10 -15.78
CA ARG A 52 15.18 -4.59 -14.69
C ARG A 52 13.78 -3.98 -14.79
N PRO A 53 12.98 -4.41 -15.79
CA PRO A 53 11.63 -3.89 -15.99
C PRO A 53 10.74 -4.19 -14.79
N GLY A 54 9.97 -3.19 -14.34
CA GLY A 54 9.04 -3.33 -13.21
C GLY A 54 9.69 -3.42 -11.82
N CYS A 55 11.01 -3.27 -11.70
CA CYS A 55 11.69 -3.36 -10.40
C CYS A 55 11.91 -1.99 -9.73
N PHE A 56 11.92 -2.00 -8.41
CA PHE A 56 12.15 -0.86 -7.52
C PHE A 56 13.17 -1.26 -6.42
N LEU A 57 13.95 -0.29 -5.92
CA LEU A 57 14.88 -0.42 -4.78
C LEU A 57 14.37 0.37 -3.59
#